data_AF-A0A2S9FZP6-F1
#
_entry.id   AF-A0A2S9FZP6-F1
#
_cell.length_a   1.000
_cell.length_b   1.000
_cell.length_c   1.000
_cell.angle_alpha   90.00
_cell.angle_beta   90.00
_cell.angle_gamma   90.00
#
_symmetry.space_group_name_H-M   'P 1'
#
loop_
_entity.id
_entity.type
_entity.pdbx_description
1 polymer ?
#
loop_
_entity_poly.entity_id
_entity_poly.type
_entity_poly.pdbx_seq_one_letter_code
_entity_poly.pdbx_strand_id
1 'polypeptide(L)'
;SLFPMEEPGYWAVTRRADIAYVSQRPELFTSERGVALDPMPAGVQRFASFFLTMDPPQHSTYRRLISSAFTPRNVRQIEEQIHRS
;
A
#
# COMPACT_ATOMS: atom_id res chain seq x y z
N SER A 1 20.11 -0.42 12.02
CA SER A 1 19.38 -0.28 10.74
C SER A 1 20.35 -0.48 9.58
N LEU A 2 19.88 -1.02 8.44
CA LEU A 2 20.65 -1.14 7.19
C LEU A 2 21.04 0.23 6.60
N PHE A 3 20.36 1.29 7.03
CA PHE A 3 20.65 2.67 6.64
C PHE A 3 20.93 3.51 7.90
N PRO A 4 21.89 4.44 7.87
CA PRO A 4 22.19 5.33 8.99
C PRO A 4 21.15 6.47 9.07
N MET A 5 19.88 6.10 9.16
CA MET A 5 18.77 7.05 9.35
C MET A 5 18.11 6.76 10.70
N GLU A 6 17.80 7.82 11.44
CA GLU A 6 17.07 7.72 12.70
C GLU A 6 15.56 7.76 12.44
N GLU A 7 14.83 6.89 13.13
CA GLU A 7 13.37 6.84 13.04
C GLU A 7 12.78 7.85 14.05
N PRO A 8 11.98 8.86 13.61
CA PRO A 8 11.39 9.85 14.51
C PRO A 8 10.23 9.31 15.35
N GLY A 9 9.90 8.02 15.23
CA GLY A 9 8.73 7.37 15.81
C GLY A 9 7.46 7.57 14.97
N TYR A 10 6.37 6.93 15.41
CA TYR A 10 5.07 6.96 14.72
C TYR A 10 3.92 6.94 15.71
N TRP A 11 2.74 7.33 15.20
CA TRP A 11 1.48 7.20 15.92
C TRP A 11 0.89 5.81 15.69
N ALA A 12 0.72 5.03 16.76
CA ALA A 12 0.07 3.72 16.69
C ALA A 12 -1.45 3.88 16.83
N VAL A 13 -2.18 3.70 15.72
CA VAL A 13 -3.65 3.72 15.70
C VAL A 13 -4.18 2.29 15.87
N THR A 14 -4.88 2.01 16.96
CA THR A 14 -5.25 0.63 17.35
C THR A 14 -6.75 0.35 17.37
N ARG A 15 -7.61 1.38 17.34
CA ARG A 15 -9.07 1.20 17.28
C ARG A 15 -9.53 1.05 15.83
N ARG A 16 -10.41 0.09 15.58
CA ARG A 16 -11.01 -0.16 14.25
C ARG A 16 -11.56 1.12 13.58
N ALA A 17 -12.31 1.92 14.34
CA ALA A 17 -12.94 3.13 13.81
C ALA A 17 -11.89 4.17 13.35
N ASP A 18 -10.84 4.35 14.15
CA ASP A 18 -9.76 5.28 13.86
C ASP A 18 -8.92 4.80 12.67
N ILE A 19 -8.66 3.50 12.57
CA ILE A 19 -7.99 2.89 11.41
C ILE A 19 -8.79 3.17 10.13
N ALA A 20 -10.09 2.89 10.14
CA ALA A 20 -10.95 3.14 8.98
C ALA A 20 -10.99 4.64 8.62
N TYR A 21 -11.02 5.52 9.62
CA TYR A 21 -10.99 6.97 9.43
C TYR A 21 -9.73 7.43 8.69
N VAL A 22 -8.56 7.00 9.16
CA VAL A 22 -7.24 7.35 8.58
C VAL A 22 -7.10 6.77 7.17
N SER A 23 -7.43 5.50 6.97
CA SER A 23 -7.27 4.83 5.67
C SER A 23 -8.18 5.36 4.56
N GLN A 24 -9.25 6.08 4.89
CA GLN A 24 -10.24 6.57 3.91
C GLN A 24 -10.12 8.07 3.63
N ARG A 25 -9.16 8.78 4.22
CA ARG A 25 -8.99 10.24 4.09
C ARG A 25 -7.64 10.60 3.49
N PRO A 26 -7.39 10.30 2.21
CA PRO A 26 -6.14 10.64 1.53
C PRO A 26 -5.87 12.15 1.48
N GLU A 27 -6.90 12.98 1.64
CA GLU A 27 -6.78 14.43 1.78
C GLU A 27 -6.18 14.89 3.11
N LEU A 28 -6.19 14.03 4.14
CA LEU A 28 -5.58 14.29 5.46
C LEU A 28 -4.33 13.45 5.72
N PHE A 29 -4.25 12.23 5.17
CA PHE A 29 -3.18 11.27 5.44
C PHE A 29 -2.60 10.73 4.13
N THR A 30 -1.28 10.84 3.98
CA THR A 30 -0.56 10.45 2.76
C THR A 30 0.07 9.06 2.87
N SER A 31 0.03 8.30 1.78
CA SER A 31 0.75 7.01 1.65
C SER A 31 2.15 7.17 1.05
N GLU A 32 2.51 8.37 0.56
CA GLU A 32 3.80 8.62 -0.12
C GLU A 32 5.01 8.50 0.80
N ARG A 33 4.79 8.50 2.12
CA ARG A 33 5.84 8.35 3.14
C ARG A 33 6.34 6.92 3.31
N GLY A 34 5.74 5.96 2.61
CA GLY A 34 6.17 4.57 2.63
C GLY A 34 5.37 3.69 3.58
N VAL A 35 5.63 2.38 3.50
CA VAL A 35 5.00 1.35 4.33
C VAL A 35 5.99 0.65 5.27
N ALA A 36 7.27 1.02 5.19
CA ALA A 36 8.31 0.45 6.03
C ALA A 36 8.34 1.16 7.39
N LEU A 37 8.52 0.38 8.46
CA LEU A 37 8.78 0.92 9.80
C LEU A 37 10.23 1.41 9.90
N ASP A 38 11.18 0.58 9.43
CA ASP A 38 12.59 0.97 9.42
C ASP A 38 12.83 2.10 8.40
N PRO A 39 13.52 3.18 8.82
CA PRO A 39 13.80 4.31 7.94
C PRO A 39 14.78 3.90 6.84
N MET A 40 14.37 4.11 5.59
CA MET A 40 15.17 3.79 4.40
C MET A 40 15.04 4.89 3.32
N PRO A 41 16.02 5.02 2.41
CA PRO A 41 16.00 6.07 1.38
C PRO A 41 14.74 6.04 0.52
N ALA A 42 14.18 7.22 0.22
CA ALA A 42 12.90 7.33 -0.48
C ALA A 42 12.85 6.62 -1.85
N GLY A 43 13.99 6.54 -2.55
CA GLY A 43 14.10 5.79 -3.81
C GLY A 43 13.91 4.27 -3.65
N VAL A 44 14.41 3.71 -2.54
CA VAL A 44 14.27 2.28 -2.21
C VAL A 44 12.83 1.96 -1.81
N GLN A 45 12.20 2.83 -1.01
CA GLN A 45 10.79 2.67 -0.60
C GLN A 45 9.83 2.65 -1.78
N ARG A 46 10.02 3.58 -2.74
CA ARG A 46 9.15 3.67 -3.92
C ARG A 46 9.24 2.44 -4.81
N PHE A 47 10.41 1.82 -4.95
CA PHE A 47 10.58 0.62 -5.76
C PHE A 47 9.88 -0.60 -5.14
N ALA A 48 9.99 -0.78 -3.82
CA ALA A 48 9.42 -1.94 -3.12
C ALA A 48 7.88 -1.91 -3.02
N SER A 49 7.27 -0.75 -3.20
CA SER A 49 5.85 -0.55 -2.82
C SER A 49 5.08 0.32 -3.81
N PHE A 50 5.53 0.41 -5.06
CA PHE A 50 5.07 1.37 -6.08
C PHE A 50 3.57 1.72 -6.03
N PHE A 51 2.68 0.74 -6.03
CA PHE A 51 1.23 0.99 -5.99
C PHE A 51 0.70 1.37 -4.59
N LEU A 52 1.32 0.85 -3.53
CA LEU A 52 0.92 1.06 -2.13
C LEU A 52 1.34 2.45 -1.59
N THR A 53 2.32 3.09 -2.21
CA THR A 53 2.90 4.37 -1.76
C THR A 53 2.48 5.55 -2.62
N MET A 54 1.28 5.50 -3.20
CA MET A 54 0.69 6.56 -4.01
C MET A 54 -0.56 7.14 -3.36
N ASP A 55 -0.77 8.44 -3.54
CA ASP A 55 -2.04 9.10 -3.26
C ASP A 55 -2.85 9.36 -4.56
N PRO A 56 -4.14 9.71 -4.46
CA PRO A 56 -4.90 10.24 -5.60
C PRO A 56 -4.22 11.50 -6.19
N PRO A 57 -4.27 11.70 -7.53
CA PRO A 57 -5.04 10.94 -8.52
C PRO A 57 -4.31 9.70 -9.08
N GLN A 58 -3.02 9.54 -8.79
CA GLN A 58 -2.19 8.49 -9.38
C GLN A 58 -2.69 7.09 -8.94
N HIS A 59 -2.86 6.89 -7.62
CA HIS A 59 -3.40 5.64 -7.08
C HIS A 59 -4.76 5.28 -7.70
N SER A 60 -5.67 6.25 -7.83
CA SER A 60 -6.99 6.05 -8.45
C SER A 60 -6.90 5.61 -9.90
N THR A 61 -5.94 6.16 -10.65
CA THR A 61 -5.71 5.84 -12.06
C THR A 61 -5.19 4.42 -12.20
N TYR A 62 -4.11 4.07 -11.48
CA TYR A 62 -3.54 2.72 -11.51
C TYR A 62 -4.53 1.65 -11.02
N ARG A 63 -5.27 1.94 -9.95
CA ARG A 63 -6.28 1.02 -9.41
C ARG A 63 -7.33 0.69 -10.47
N ARG A 64 -7.80 1.68 -11.21
CA ARG A 64 -8.78 1.49 -12.29
C ARG A 64 -8.22 0.58 -13.38
N LEU A 65 -6.97 0.80 -13.80
CA LEU A 65 -6.32 0.01 -14.84
C LEU A 65 -6.18 -1.47 -14.46
N ILE A 66 -5.81 -1.77 -13.20
CA ILE A 66 -5.57 -3.16 -12.77
C ILE A 66 -6.84 -3.86 -12.26
N SER A 67 -7.90 -3.12 -11.89
CA SER A 67 -9.08 -3.68 -11.22
C SER A 67 -9.78 -4.81 -12.00
N SER A 68 -9.76 -4.76 -13.33
CA SER A 68 -10.36 -5.79 -14.18
C SER A 68 -9.66 -7.15 -14.06
N ALA A 69 -8.35 -7.17 -13.75
CA ALA A 69 -7.60 -8.40 -13.52
C ALA A 69 -8.04 -9.11 -12.23
N PHE A 70 -8.53 -8.36 -11.23
CA PHE A 70 -8.91 -8.87 -9.90
C PHE A 70 -10.43 -9.06 -9.73
N THR A 71 -11.17 -9.29 -10.82
CA THR A 71 -12.59 -9.63 -10.72
C THR A 71 -12.77 -11.00 -10.04
N PRO A 72 -13.92 -11.28 -9.38
CA PRO A 72 -14.17 -12.57 -8.76
C PRO A 72 -14.01 -13.77 -9.70
N ARG A 73 -14.33 -13.59 -10.99
CA ARG A 73 -14.14 -14.61 -12.02
C ARG A 73 -12.65 -14.92 -12.26
N ASN A 74 -11.83 -13.88 -12.42
CA ASN A 74 -10.41 -14.06 -12.69
C ASN A 74 -9.67 -14.62 -11.48
N VAL A 75 -10.05 -14.20 -10.27
CA VAL A 75 -9.47 -14.75 -9.02
C VAL A 75 -9.74 -16.25 -8.91
N ARG A 76 -10.97 -16.71 -9.21
CA ARG A 76 -11.29 -18.15 -9.25
C ARG A 76 -10.46 -18.92 -10.28
N GLN A 77 -10.22 -18.33 -11.45
CA GLN A 77 -9.37 -18.98 -12.46
C GLN A 77 -7.92 -19.15 -11.98
N ILE A 78 -7.38 -18.16 -11.26
CA ILE A 78 -6.03 -18.24 -10.65
C ILE A 78 -6.01 -19.32 -9.57
N GLU A 79 -7.02 -19.35 -8.70
CA GLU A 79 -7.17 -20.38 -7.65
C GLU A 79 -7.16 -21.79 -8.25
N GLU A 80 -7.95 -22.03 -9.29
CA GLU A 80 -7.96 -23.31 -10.00
C GLU A 80 -6.60 -23.66 -10.64
N GLN A 81 -5.87 -22.69 -11.18
CA GLN A 81 -4.52 -22.93 -11.73
C GLN A 81 -3.55 -23.38 -10.64
N ILE A 82 -3.60 -22.76 -9.47
CA ILE A 82 -2.77 -23.13 -8.32
C ILE A 82 -3.08 -24.56 -7.88
N HIS A 83 -4.37 -24.95 -7.79
CA HIS A 83 -4.74 -26.30 -7.36
C HIS A 83 -4.43 -27.41 -8.39
N ARG A 84 -4.27 -27.06 -9.66
CA ARG A 84 -3.87 -28.01 -10.72
C ARG A 84 -2.35 -28.17 -10.84
N SER A 85 -1.56 -27.31 -10.20
CA SER A 85 -0.10 -27.36 -10.19
C SER A 85 0.41 -28.20 -9.03
#